data_AF-A0A925TZL0-F1
#
_entry.id   AF-A0A925TZL0-F1
#
_cell.length_a   1.000
_cell.length_b   1.000
_cell.length_c   1.000
_cell.angle_alpha   90.00
_cell.angle_beta   90.00
_cell.angle_gamma   90.00
#
_symmetry.space_group_name_H-M   'P 1'
#
loop_
_entity.id
_entity.type
_entity.pdbx_description
1 polymer ?
#
loop_
_entity_poly.entity_id
_entity_poly.type
_entity_poly.pdbx_seq_one_letter_code
_entity_poly.pdbx_strand_id
1 'polypeptide(L)'
;PNPASDFIIINTKQLSVNLIRLFDITGNSISVENYFKSESDDILFISLKNLPTGNYFIQMITPSESITKQFTHQNTCVGRYGTE
;
A
#
# COMPACT_ATOMS: atom_id res chain seq x y z
N PRO A 1 5.94 2.62 -20.41
CA PRO A 1 5.28 1.73 -19.42
C PRO A 1 6.33 1.02 -18.56
N ASN A 2 6.54 1.48 -17.33
CA ASN A 2 7.35 0.75 -16.35
C ASN A 2 6.43 -0.29 -15.69
N PRO A 3 6.65 -1.61 -15.87
CA PRO A 3 5.78 -2.65 -15.34
C PRO A 3 6.02 -2.95 -13.85
N ALA A 4 6.70 -2.05 -13.13
CA ALA A 4 6.76 -2.13 -11.67
C ALA A 4 5.33 -1.98 -11.16
N SER A 5 4.73 -3.10 -10.77
CA SER A 5 3.46 -3.07 -10.08
C SER A 5 3.69 -2.29 -8.79
N ASP A 6 2.95 -1.20 -8.60
CA ASP A 6 3.13 -0.35 -7.42
C ASP A 6 2.67 -1.12 -6.18
N PHE A 7 3.60 -1.39 -5.28
CA PHE A 7 3.34 -2.09 -4.03
C PHE A 7 3.88 -1.30 -2.85
N ILE A 8 3.20 -1.42 -1.71
CA ILE A 8 3.77 -1.09 -0.41
C ILE A 8 4.23 -2.36 0.24
N ILE A 9 5.48 -2.33 0.71
CA ILE A 9 6.09 -3.41 1.46
C ILE A 9 6.14 -2.98 2.92
N ILE A 10 5.47 -3.73 3.79
CA ILE A 10 5.48 -3.49 5.23
C ILE A 10 6.20 -4.67 5.89
N ASN A 11 7.29 -4.37 6.57
CA ASN A 11 7.94 -5.33 7.44
C ASN A 11 7.13 -5.39 8.75
N THR A 12 6.49 -6.53 8.97
CA THR A 12 5.68 -6.84 10.15
C THR A 12 6.43 -7.72 11.16
N LYS A 13 7.76 -7.86 11.02
CA LYS A 13 8.58 -8.61 11.97
C LYS A 13 8.38 -8.04 13.37
N GLN A 14 7.94 -8.89 14.30
CA GLN A 14 7.54 -8.54 15.67
C GLN A 14 6.19 -7.81 15.86
N LEU A 15 5.43 -7.59 14.78
CA LEU A 15 4.08 -7.02 14.85
C LEU A 15 3.04 -8.11 14.58
N SER A 16 2.28 -8.49 15.62
CA SER A 16 1.09 -9.34 15.47
C SER A 16 -0.05 -8.51 14.86
N VAL A 17 -0.02 -8.31 13.55
CA VAL A 17 -1.05 -7.54 12.84
C VAL A 17 -2.34 -8.36 12.70
N ASN A 18 -3.44 -7.85 13.28
CA ASN A 18 -4.77 -8.46 13.21
C ASN A 18 -5.57 -7.96 12.00
N LEU A 19 -5.46 -6.66 11.69
CA LEU A 19 -6.23 -6.02 10.64
C LEU A 19 -5.44 -4.90 9.99
N ILE A 20 -5.62 -4.73 8.69
CA ILE A 20 -5.03 -3.67 7.90
C ILE A 20 -6.15 -2.94 7.18
N ARG A 21 -6.12 -1.61 7.23
CA ARG A 21 -7.07 -0.74 6.56
C ARG A 21 -6.31 0.26 5.71
N LEU A 22 -6.78 0.45 4.49
CA LEU A 22 -6.34 1.52 3.61
C LEU A 22 -7.50 2.50 3.48
N PHE A 23 -7.22 3.80 3.59
CA PHE A 23 -8.22 4.83 3.36
C PHE A 23 -7.62 6.05 2.66
N ASP A 24 -8.47 6.75 1.91
CA ASP A 24 -8.11 8.01 1.26
C ASP A 24 -8.14 9.19 2.25
N ILE A 25 -7.76 10.38 1.77
CA ILE A 25 -7.79 11.62 2.56
C ILE A 25 -9.17 12.04 3.06
N THR A 26 -10.24 11.51 2.45
CA THR A 26 -11.61 11.79 2.88
C THR A 26 -12.10 10.79 3.91
N GLY A 27 -11.29 9.77 4.22
CA GLY A 27 -11.60 8.72 5.19
C GLY A 27 -12.36 7.54 4.59
N ASN A 28 -12.54 7.47 3.26
CA ASN A 28 -13.18 6.32 2.63
C ASN A 28 -12.26 5.11 2.69
N SER A 29 -12.78 3.99 3.20
CA SER A 29 -12.05 2.73 3.19
C SER A 29 -11.92 2.23 1.75
N ILE A 30 -10.69 1.92 1.36
CA ILE A 30 -10.38 1.33 0.07
C ILE A 30 -10.27 -0.17 0.28
N SER A 31 -11.07 -0.92 -0.47
CA SER A 31 -10.93 -2.37 -0.52
C SER A 31 -9.61 -2.71 -1.21
N VAL A 32 -8.60 -3.10 -0.43
CA VAL A 32 -7.35 -3.60 -1.00
C VAL A 32 -7.59 -5.06 -1.37
N GLU A 33 -7.88 -5.29 -2.65
CA GLU A 33 -8.22 -6.63 -3.14
C GLU A 33 -7.06 -7.63 -3.08
N ASN A 34 -5.82 -7.19 -2.85
CA ASN A 34 -4.66 -8.07 -2.81
C ASN A 34 -3.65 -7.57 -1.78
N TYR A 35 -3.87 -7.92 -0.50
CA TYR A 35 -2.77 -8.02 0.44
C TYR A 35 -2.36 -9.49 0.54
N PHE A 36 -1.06 -9.76 0.42
CA PHE A 36 -0.52 -11.08 0.74
C PHE A 36 0.51 -10.93 1.84
N LYS A 37 0.41 -11.80 2.84
CA LYS A 37 1.43 -11.96 3.88
C LYS A 37 2.29 -13.14 3.46
N SER A 38 3.59 -12.92 3.28
CA SER A 38 4.52 -14.05 3.18
C SER A 38 4.56 -14.72 4.55
N GLU A 39 4.11 -15.98 4.64
CA GLU A 39 4.11 -16.75 5.90
C GLU A 39 5.52 -16.92 6.47
N SER A 40 6.55 -16.87 5.62
CA SER A 40 7.95 -17.09 5.98
C SER A 40 8.73 -15.83 6.37
N ASP A 41 8.31 -14.64 5.93
CA ASP A 41 9.18 -13.45 5.99
C ASP A 41 8.67 -12.33 6.89
N ASP A 42 7.48 -12.47 7.50
CA ASP A 42 6.79 -11.38 8.18
C ASP A 42 6.65 -10.12 7.29
N ILE A 43 6.60 -10.30 5.97
CA ILE A 43 6.43 -9.20 5.02
C ILE A 43 5.01 -9.21 4.49
N LEU A 44 4.39 -8.04 4.51
CA LEU A 44 3.11 -7.78 3.88
C LEU A 44 3.33 -6.93 2.63
N PHE A 45 2.66 -7.32 1.56
CA PHE A 45 2.59 -6.57 0.32
C PHE A 45 1.17 -6.08 0.08
N ILE A 46 1.01 -4.80 -0.25
CA ILE A 46 -0.26 -4.15 -0.58
C ILE A 46 -0.16 -3.66 -2.03
N SER A 47 -0.99 -4.19 -2.92
CA SER A 47 -1.07 -3.73 -4.30
C SER A 47 -1.77 -2.38 -4.41
N LEU A 48 -1.15 -1.45 -5.15
CA LEU A 48 -1.68 -0.13 -5.46
C LEU A 48 -2.14 0.01 -6.92
N LYS A 49 -2.15 -1.08 -7.69
CA LYS A 49 -2.31 -1.09 -9.17
C LYS A 49 -3.53 -0.32 -9.71
N ASN A 50 -4.57 -0.11 -8.92
CA ASN A 50 -5.80 0.58 -9.32
C ASN A 50 -6.11 1.82 -8.46
N LEU A 51 -5.15 2.24 -7.63
CA LEU A 51 -5.31 3.45 -6.84
C LEU A 51 -5.02 4.68 -7.72
N PRO A 52 -5.90 5.68 -7.73
CA PRO A 52 -5.57 6.98 -8.30
C PRO A 52 -4.33 7.60 -7.64
N THR A 53 -3.65 8.50 -8.34
CA THR A 53 -2.65 9.35 -7.70
C THR A 53 -3.31 10.14 -6.57
N GLY A 54 -2.70 10.12 -5.38
CA GLY A 54 -3.30 10.74 -4.21
C GLY A 54 -2.55 10.45 -2.92
N ASN A 55 -3.04 11.06 -1.85
CA ASN A 55 -2.58 10.78 -0.50
C ASN A 55 -3.46 9.72 0.14
N TYR A 56 -2.84 8.79 0.85
CA TYR A 56 -3.50 7.63 1.43
C TYR A 56 -2.91 7.35 2.81
N PHE A 57 -3.67 6.61 3.60
CA PHE A 57 -3.29 6.21 4.94
C PHE A 57 -3.45 4.71 5.10
N ILE A 58 -2.40 4.05 5.59
CA ILE A 58 -2.46 2.67 6.04
C ILE A 58 -2.56 2.68 7.55
N GLN A 59 -3.57 1.99 8.07
CA GLN A 59 -3.69 1.68 9.48
C GLN A 59 -3.49 0.18 9.69
N MET A 60 -2.59 -0.16 10.59
CA MET A 60 -2.38 -1.51 11.09
C MET A 60 -2.87 -1.59 12.52
N ILE A 61 -3.71 -2.58 12.79
CA ILE A 61 -4.25 -2.84 14.13
C ILE A 61 -3.60 -4.12 14.64
N THR A 62 -2.94 -4.00 15.79
CA THR A 62 -2.39 -5.10 16.56
C THR A 62 -3.24 -5.31 17.82
N PRO A 63 -3.03 -6.39 18.61
CA PRO A 63 -3.71 -6.55 19.89
C PRO A 63 -3.46 -5.41 20.89
N SER A 64 -2.29 -4.77 20.83
CA SER A 64 -1.86 -3.75 21.80
C SER A 64 -2.07 -2.32 21.33
N GLU A 65 -2.03 -2.07 20.03
CA GLU A 65 -2.04 -0.70 19.48
C GLU A 65 -2.51 -0.62 18.03
N SER A 66 -2.77 0.62 17.58
CA SER A 66 -3.07 0.95 16.19
C SER A 66 -2.01 1.91 15.65
N ILE A 67 -1.39 1.55 14.54
CA ILE A 67 -0.32 2.30 13.89
C ILE A 67 -0.85 2.83 12.56
N THR A 68 -0.84 4.15 12.38
CA THR A 68 -1.24 4.80 11.12
C THR A 68 -0.05 5.46 10.43
N LYS A 69 0.09 5.25 9.12
CA LYS A 69 1.10 5.88 8.28
C LYS A 69 0.47 6.48 7.03
N GLN A 70 0.86 7.71 6.72
CA GLN A 70 0.49 8.38 5.47
C GLN A 70 1.54 8.08 4.39
N PHE A 71 1.08 7.94 3.15
CA PHE A 71 1.94 7.91 1.97
C PHE A 71 1.26 8.62 0.79
N THR A 72 2.06 9.00 -0.20
CA THR A 72 1.57 9.57 -1.46
C THR A 72 1.79 8.55 -2.57
N HIS A 73 0.73 8.10 -3.21
CA HIS A 73 0.82 7.30 -4.42
C HIS A 73 0.87 8.23 -5.63
N GLN A 74 1.83 7.99 -6.52
CA GLN A 74 1.95 8.70 -7.78
C GLN A 74 1.93 7.65 -8.90
N ASN A 75 0.88 7.65 -9.72
CA ASN A 75 0.90 6.92 -10.99
C ASN A 75 1.89 7.64 -11.91
N THR A 76 3.17 7.29 -11.84
CA THR A 76 4.16 7.78 -12.80
C THR A 76 3.89 7.12 -14.15
N CYS A 77 3.06 7.76 -14.96
CA CYS A 77 2.94 7.45 -16.37
C CYS A 77 4.25 7.92 -17.04
N VAL A 78 5.24 7.02 -17.14
CA VAL A 78 6.50 7.32 -17.84
C VAL A 78 6.19 7.36 -19.35
N GLY A 79 5.71 8.51 -19.82
CA GLY A 79 5.55 8.83 -21.23
C GLY A 79 6.94 9.05 -21.83
N ARG A 80 7.40 8.11 -22.65
CA ARG A 80 8.52 8.36 -23.55
C ARG A 80 8.00 9.24 -24.69
N TYR A 81 8.18 10.55 -24.59
CA TYR A 81 8.25 11.40 -25.77
C TYR A 81 9.71 11.51 -26.17
N GLY A 82 10.01 11.03 -27.37
CA GLY A 82 11.35 10.99 -27.93
C GLY A 82 11.26 10.44 -29.34
N THR A 83 10.66 11.22 -30.23
CA THR A 83 10.94 11.16 -31.67
C THR A 83 11.97 12.24 -31.93
N GLU A 84 13.24 11.86 -32.09
CA GLU A 84 14.19 12.48 -33.02
C GLU A 84 15.20 11.40 -33.46
#